data_AF-A0A421JTA7-F1
#
_entry.id   AF-A0A421JTA7-F1
#
_cell.length_a   1.000
_cell.length_b   1.000
_cell.length_c   1.000
_cell.angle_alpha   90.00
_cell.angle_beta   90.00
_cell.angle_gamma   90.00
#
_symmetry.space_group_name_H-M   'P 1'
#
loop_
_entity.id
_entity.type
_entity.pdbx_description
1 polymer ?
#
loop_
_entity_poly.entity_id
_entity_poly.type
_entity_poly.pdbx_seq_one_letter_code
_entity_poly.pdbx_strand_id
1 'polypeptide(L)'
;MSAKPKPRLVISDWDETITTKDTIKYVAETAYLNKPDCAPPFSHFTNLYLDAYSKYSQSFGPRTNLDQEIKFQAGLTEVENTSIQALVNHKIFSGLNKLQFRSQASKIELRPGFVEFLTKCQELDIPFVILSVNWTRIPIIECLKLHGFVVDDEKLKVISNEFVFEQQAGQSEELTTGEWDKSIALRISQDKLKIVQGLRKGKELIYIGDSSNDLLSLLDADISCAIQSSKIVEILDKYGLHQEKYKIGTWPDFLTLLQ
;
A
#
# COMPACT_ATOMS: atom_id res chain seq x y z
N MET A 1 -15.47 -28.78 -24.80
CA MET A 1 -14.31 -27.88 -25.04
C MET A 1 -14.00 -27.22 -23.72
N SER A 2 -12.82 -27.47 -23.14
CA SER A 2 -12.40 -26.78 -21.92
C SER A 2 -12.25 -25.28 -22.22
N ALA A 3 -12.86 -24.42 -21.43
CA ALA A 3 -12.67 -22.98 -21.56
C ALA A 3 -11.17 -22.66 -21.38
N LYS A 4 -10.61 -21.81 -22.24
CA LYS A 4 -9.22 -21.35 -22.04
C LYS A 4 -9.13 -20.68 -20.65
N PRO A 5 -8.10 -20.98 -19.84
CA PRO A 5 -7.93 -20.32 -18.56
C PRO A 5 -7.80 -18.81 -18.78
N LYS A 6 -8.44 -18.03 -17.90
CA LYS A 6 -8.36 -16.57 -17.95
C LYS A 6 -6.90 -16.15 -17.67
N PRO A 7 -6.38 -15.10 -18.35
CA PRO A 7 -5.09 -14.53 -17.97
C PRO A 7 -5.13 -14.12 -16.50
N ARG A 8 -4.06 -14.39 -15.76
CA ARG A 8 -3.96 -14.05 -14.33
C ARG A 8 -3.38 -12.64 -14.15
N LEU A 9 -3.77 -11.99 -13.07
CA LEU A 9 -3.20 -10.75 -12.56
C LEU A 9 -2.98 -10.92 -11.07
N VAL A 10 -1.78 -10.59 -10.59
CA VAL A 10 -1.51 -10.53 -9.15
C VAL A 10 -1.45 -9.07 -8.73
N ILE A 11 -2.19 -8.73 -7.67
CA ILE A 11 -2.10 -7.45 -6.99
C ILE A 11 -1.77 -7.71 -5.53
N SER A 12 -0.83 -6.96 -4.96
CA SER A 12 -0.45 -7.09 -3.56
C SER A 12 -0.34 -5.72 -2.89
N ASP A 13 -0.72 -5.65 -1.61
CA ASP A 13 -0.24 -4.55 -0.76
C ASP A 13 1.29 -4.65 -0.57
N TRP A 14 1.89 -3.54 -0.15
CA TRP A 14 3.31 -3.42 0.14
C TRP A 14 3.63 -3.59 1.63
N ASP A 15 3.16 -2.65 2.45
CA ASP A 15 3.54 -2.54 3.85
C ASP A 15 2.94 -3.70 4.66
N GLU A 16 3.76 -4.39 5.45
CA GLU A 16 3.38 -5.58 6.25
C GLU A 16 2.86 -6.80 5.45
N THR A 17 2.61 -6.64 4.15
CA THR A 17 2.31 -7.71 3.20
C THR A 17 3.56 -8.21 2.49
N ILE A 18 4.17 -7.38 1.64
CA ILE A 18 5.44 -7.66 0.97
C ILE A 18 6.59 -7.41 1.94
N THR A 19 6.52 -6.35 2.74
CA THR A 19 7.54 -6.04 3.75
C THR A 19 7.21 -6.71 5.08
N THR A 20 8.21 -6.82 5.96
CA THR A 20 8.00 -7.34 7.32
C THR A 20 7.38 -6.32 8.28
N LYS A 21 7.42 -5.03 7.92
CA LYS A 21 7.04 -3.89 8.76
C LYS A 21 6.52 -2.74 7.89
N ASP A 22 5.71 -1.87 8.48
CA ASP A 22 5.37 -0.57 7.89
C ASP A 22 6.64 0.26 7.57
N THR A 23 6.71 0.74 6.32
CA THR A 23 7.79 1.54 5.73
C THR A 23 7.46 3.03 5.54
N ILE A 24 6.21 3.48 5.79
CA ILE A 24 5.85 4.91 5.80
C ILE A 24 6.74 5.69 6.78
N LYS A 25 7.11 5.06 7.89
CA LYS A 25 8.04 5.64 8.87
C LYS A 25 9.37 6.08 8.25
N TYR A 26 9.89 5.37 7.23
CA TYR A 26 11.14 5.74 6.57
C TYR A 26 10.95 6.93 5.62
N VAL A 27 9.77 7.04 4.99
CA VAL A 27 9.41 8.26 4.25
C VAL A 27 9.36 9.44 5.21
N ALA A 28 8.69 9.29 6.35
CA ALA A 28 8.66 10.33 7.39
C ALA A 28 10.07 10.71 7.87
N GLU A 29 10.90 9.72 8.18
CA GLU A 29 12.29 9.90 8.64
C GLU A 29 13.13 10.71 7.64
N THR A 30 12.87 10.58 6.34
CA THR A 30 13.56 11.34 5.29
C THR A 30 13.53 12.85 5.54
N ALA A 31 12.38 13.39 5.97
CA ALA A 31 12.28 14.82 6.27
C ALA A 31 13.17 15.23 7.44
N TYR A 32 13.13 14.49 8.54
CA TYR A 32 13.87 14.83 9.77
C TYR A 32 15.38 14.62 9.64
N LEU A 33 15.82 13.66 8.82
CA LEU A 33 17.25 13.46 8.53
C LEU A 33 17.86 14.61 7.70
N ASN A 34 17.05 15.25 6.85
CA ASN A 34 17.54 16.23 5.88
C ASN A 34 17.19 17.68 6.25
N LYS A 35 16.38 17.88 7.30
CA LYS A 35 15.96 19.19 7.79
C LYS A 35 16.18 19.22 9.31
N PRO A 36 17.34 19.73 9.79
CA PRO A 36 17.65 19.77 11.22
C PRO A 36 16.61 20.47 12.08
N ASP A 37 15.94 21.50 11.53
CA ASP A 37 14.89 22.27 12.20
C ASP A 37 13.47 21.76 11.85
N CYS A 38 13.33 20.50 11.39
CA CYS A 38 12.04 19.93 11.05
C CYS A 38 11.15 19.82 12.30
N ALA A 39 10.06 20.58 12.32
CA ALA A 39 9.11 20.62 13.40
C ALA A 39 7.66 20.68 12.88
N PRO A 40 6.68 20.15 13.63
CA PRO A 40 6.78 19.40 14.89
C PRO A 40 7.36 17.99 14.68
N PRO A 41 7.73 17.25 15.75
CA PRO A 41 8.17 15.86 15.62
C PRO A 41 7.08 14.98 15.00
N PHE A 42 7.49 13.87 14.37
CA PHE A 42 6.56 13.02 13.63
C PHE A 42 5.38 12.50 14.46
N SER A 43 5.64 12.22 15.75
CA SER A 43 4.62 11.80 16.71
C SER A 43 3.44 12.77 16.83
N HIS A 44 3.62 14.06 16.54
CA HIS A 44 2.53 15.02 16.48
C HIS A 44 1.47 14.61 15.44
N PHE A 45 1.90 14.23 14.23
CA PHE A 45 1.01 13.85 13.14
C PHE A 45 0.37 12.47 13.39
N THR A 46 1.12 11.55 13.97
CA THR A 46 0.58 10.26 14.42
C THR A 46 -0.51 10.47 15.48
N ASN A 47 -0.31 11.37 16.45
CA ASN A 47 -1.31 11.66 17.48
C ASN A 47 -2.57 12.30 16.88
N LEU A 48 -2.43 13.23 15.93
CA LEU A 48 -3.58 13.80 15.22
C LEU A 48 -4.42 12.73 14.52
N TYR A 49 -3.76 11.77 13.87
CA TYR A 49 -4.43 10.63 13.26
C TYR A 49 -5.15 9.77 14.29
N LEU A 50 -4.47 9.36 15.37
CA LEU A 50 -5.03 8.51 16.41
C LEU A 50 -6.23 9.17 17.11
N ASP A 51 -6.16 10.48 17.37
CA ASP A 51 -7.26 11.24 17.96
C ASP A 51 -8.46 11.31 17.01
N ALA A 52 -8.23 11.58 15.72
CA ALA A 52 -9.29 11.60 14.72
C ALA A 52 -9.92 10.21 14.55
N TYR A 53 -9.11 9.16 14.50
CA TYR A 53 -9.55 7.78 14.40
C TYR A 53 -10.38 7.37 15.62
N SER A 54 -9.89 7.69 16.82
CA SER A 54 -10.59 7.39 18.08
C SER A 54 -11.96 8.07 18.14
N LYS A 55 -12.03 9.37 17.81
CA LYS A 55 -13.29 10.13 17.74
C LYS A 55 -14.25 9.53 16.71
N TYR A 56 -13.75 9.23 15.51
CA TYR A 56 -14.57 8.64 14.45
C TYR A 56 -15.09 7.25 14.87
N SER A 57 -14.21 6.38 15.38
CA SER A 57 -14.56 5.04 15.88
C SER A 57 -15.62 5.08 16.98
N GLN A 58 -15.48 5.98 17.96
CA GLN A 58 -16.49 6.18 19.00
C GLN A 58 -17.82 6.67 18.43
N SER A 59 -17.79 7.64 17.52
CA SER A 59 -19.00 8.20 16.91
C SER A 59 -19.75 7.21 16.00
N PHE A 60 -19.02 6.34 15.30
CA PHE A 60 -19.59 5.31 14.43
C PHE A 60 -20.25 4.19 15.25
N GLY A 61 -19.67 3.86 16.41
CA GLY A 61 -20.14 2.79 17.28
C GLY A 61 -19.63 1.40 16.88
N PRO A 62 -20.17 0.34 17.51
CA PRO A 62 -19.68 -1.02 17.30
C PRO A 62 -19.99 -1.53 15.89
N ARG A 63 -19.01 -2.20 15.29
CA ARG A 63 -19.12 -2.89 13.99
C ARG A 63 -19.51 -4.34 14.23
N THR A 64 -20.80 -4.63 14.15
CA THR A 64 -21.41 -5.94 14.48
C THR A 64 -21.57 -6.87 13.28
N ASN A 65 -21.45 -6.34 12.06
CA ASN A 65 -21.51 -7.11 10.82
C ASN A 65 -20.59 -6.51 9.75
N LEU A 66 -20.38 -7.26 8.66
CA LEU A 66 -19.50 -6.87 7.57
C LEU A 66 -19.92 -5.56 6.90
N ASP A 67 -21.22 -5.32 6.70
CA ASP A 67 -21.72 -4.09 6.07
C ASP A 67 -21.36 -2.86 6.91
N GLN A 68 -21.40 -2.97 8.24
CA GLN A 68 -20.95 -1.93 9.15
C GLN A 68 -19.43 -1.75 9.11
N GLU A 69 -18.65 -2.82 8.94
CA GLU A 69 -17.20 -2.71 8.72
C GLU A 69 -16.90 -1.94 7.44
N ILE A 70 -17.55 -2.30 6.33
CA ILE A 70 -17.39 -1.65 5.03
C ILE A 70 -17.74 -0.16 5.13
N LYS A 71 -18.88 0.18 5.77
CA LYS A 71 -19.29 1.57 5.99
C LYS A 71 -18.28 2.33 6.87
N PHE A 72 -17.75 1.69 7.90
CA PHE A 72 -16.73 2.30 8.74
C PHE A 72 -15.48 2.65 7.95
N GLN A 73 -14.95 1.70 7.17
CA GLN A 73 -13.77 1.91 6.32
C GLN A 73 -14.00 3.01 5.27
N ALA A 74 -15.20 3.10 4.70
CA ALA A 74 -15.55 4.13 3.72
C ALA A 74 -15.51 5.56 4.30
N GLY A 75 -15.81 5.75 5.59
CA GLY A 75 -15.77 7.05 6.24
C GLY A 75 -14.39 7.45 6.81
N LEU A 76 -13.36 6.61 6.69
CA LEU A 76 -12.01 6.93 7.18
C LEU A 76 -11.31 8.03 6.38
N THR A 77 -11.83 8.43 5.21
CA THR A 77 -11.21 9.49 4.38
C THR A 77 -10.95 10.78 5.17
N GLU A 78 -11.89 11.23 6.00
CA GLU A 78 -11.71 12.44 6.81
C GLU A 78 -10.64 12.26 7.91
N VAL A 79 -10.56 11.05 8.48
CA VAL A 79 -9.54 10.69 9.47
C VAL A 79 -8.15 10.74 8.86
N GLU A 80 -7.96 10.09 7.71
CA GLU A 80 -6.69 10.09 6.96
C GLU A 80 -6.29 11.51 6.55
N ASN A 81 -7.23 12.32 6.06
CA ASN A 81 -6.95 13.68 5.62
C ASN A 81 -6.53 14.61 6.76
N THR A 82 -6.88 14.32 8.02
CA THR A 82 -6.52 15.16 9.16
C THR A 82 -5.00 15.23 9.35
N SER A 83 -4.32 14.07 9.34
CA SER A 83 -2.86 14.03 9.51
C SER A 83 -2.13 14.49 8.24
N ILE A 84 -2.65 14.14 7.06
CA ILE A 84 -2.08 14.56 5.77
C ILE A 84 -2.12 16.08 5.60
N GLN A 85 -3.26 16.72 5.88
CA GLN A 85 -3.37 18.18 5.76
C GLN A 85 -2.43 18.87 6.76
N ALA A 86 -2.26 18.33 7.96
CA ALA A 86 -1.28 18.84 8.92
C ALA A 86 0.16 18.72 8.37
N LEU A 87 0.55 17.59 7.78
CA LEU A 87 1.87 17.42 7.15
C LEU A 87 2.11 18.45 6.04
N VAL A 88 1.08 18.74 5.21
CA VAL A 88 1.13 19.77 4.16
C VAL A 88 1.27 21.17 4.77
N ASN A 89 0.44 21.52 5.76
CA ASN A 89 0.45 22.84 6.40
C ASN A 89 1.80 23.15 7.05
N HIS A 90 2.44 22.14 7.64
CA HIS A 90 3.78 22.24 8.23
C HIS A 90 4.91 22.11 7.21
N LYS A 91 4.60 21.87 5.93
CA LYS A 91 5.58 21.71 4.84
C LYS A 91 6.67 20.69 5.18
N ILE A 92 6.31 19.61 5.89
CA ILE A 92 7.26 18.63 6.42
C ILE A 92 8.13 18.08 5.28
N PHE A 93 7.50 17.69 4.18
CA PHE A 93 8.18 17.14 3.03
C PHE A 93 8.61 18.15 1.98
N SER A 94 8.48 19.46 2.20
CA SER A 94 8.94 20.46 1.22
C SER A 94 10.47 20.54 1.17
N GLY A 95 11.04 20.63 -0.03
CA GLY A 95 12.46 20.85 -0.27
C GLY A 95 13.33 19.58 -0.27
N LEU A 96 12.73 18.40 -0.49
CA LEU A 96 13.44 17.12 -0.53
C LEU A 96 13.59 16.63 -1.98
N ASN A 97 14.73 16.02 -2.30
CA ASN A 97 14.97 15.44 -3.62
C ASN A 97 14.68 13.93 -3.65
N LYS A 98 14.62 13.35 -4.85
CA LYS A 98 14.37 11.92 -5.05
C LYS A 98 15.46 11.03 -4.43
N LEU A 99 16.72 11.48 -4.42
CA LEU A 99 17.84 10.71 -3.86
C LEU A 99 17.70 10.48 -2.35
N GLN A 100 17.20 11.48 -1.62
CA GLN A 100 16.95 11.38 -0.18
C GLN A 100 15.92 10.30 0.13
N PHE A 101 14.84 10.18 -0.66
CA PHE A 101 13.88 9.09 -0.51
C PHE A 101 14.46 7.73 -0.91
N ARG A 102 15.21 7.66 -2.03
CA ARG A 102 15.89 6.42 -2.46
C ARG A 102 16.82 5.86 -1.39
N SER A 103 17.49 6.73 -0.62
CA SER A 103 18.41 6.32 0.45
C SER A 103 17.75 5.49 1.55
N GLN A 104 16.42 5.55 1.68
CA GLN A 104 15.67 4.76 2.65
C GLN A 104 15.48 3.30 2.24
N ALA A 105 15.65 2.96 0.96
CA ALA A 105 15.32 1.63 0.44
C ALA A 105 16.12 0.50 1.08
N SER A 106 17.36 0.77 1.52
CA SER A 106 18.22 -0.20 2.20
C SER A 106 17.71 -0.61 3.59
N LYS A 107 16.80 0.15 4.19
CA LYS A 107 16.17 -0.16 5.48
C LYS A 107 14.92 -1.04 5.35
N ILE A 108 14.47 -1.28 4.11
CA ILE A 108 13.26 -2.04 3.84
C ILE A 108 13.59 -3.53 3.83
N GLU A 109 12.95 -4.28 4.74
CA GLU A 109 13.05 -5.72 4.84
C GLU A 109 11.87 -6.37 4.12
N LEU A 110 12.16 -7.15 3.07
CA LEU A 110 11.16 -7.96 2.38
C LEU A 110 10.82 -9.21 3.21
N ARG A 111 9.56 -9.60 3.20
CA ARG A 111 9.08 -10.83 3.83
C ARG A 111 9.64 -12.05 3.07
N PRO A 112 10.11 -13.09 3.77
CA PRO A 112 10.62 -14.31 3.13
C PRO A 112 9.62 -14.91 2.13
N GLY A 113 10.13 -15.38 0.99
CA GLY A 113 9.32 -15.99 -0.08
C GLY A 113 8.78 -15.01 -1.13
N PHE A 114 8.77 -13.70 -0.86
CA PHE A 114 8.26 -12.71 -1.82
C PHE A 114 9.11 -12.65 -3.10
N VAL A 115 10.44 -12.67 -2.96
CA VAL A 115 11.37 -12.60 -4.11
C VAL A 115 11.15 -13.80 -5.02
N GLU A 116 11.01 -14.99 -4.45
CA GLU A 116 10.72 -16.22 -5.16
C GLU A 116 9.35 -16.17 -5.85
N PHE A 117 8.33 -15.64 -5.17
CA PHE A 117 7.00 -15.45 -5.73
C PHE A 117 7.01 -14.50 -6.93
N LEU A 118 7.62 -13.32 -6.80
CA LEU A 118 7.68 -12.35 -7.87
C LEU A 118 8.50 -12.87 -9.07
N THR A 119 9.61 -13.55 -8.79
CA THR A 119 10.40 -14.25 -9.83
C THR A 119 9.52 -15.24 -10.58
N LYS A 120 8.69 -16.01 -9.86
CA LYS A 120 7.79 -16.98 -10.49
C LYS A 120 6.72 -16.32 -11.35
N CYS A 121 6.17 -15.17 -10.92
CA CYS A 121 5.28 -14.38 -11.76
C CYS A 121 5.96 -13.94 -13.07
N GLN A 122 7.22 -13.49 -13.02
CA GLN A 122 7.96 -13.10 -14.22
C GLN A 122 8.23 -14.28 -15.17
N GLU A 123 8.61 -15.44 -14.64
CA GLU A 123 8.82 -16.67 -15.43
C GLU A 123 7.56 -17.11 -16.18
N LEU A 124 6.41 -16.96 -15.54
CA LEU A 124 5.10 -17.34 -16.08
C LEU A 124 4.41 -16.21 -16.87
N ASP A 125 5.08 -15.07 -17.04
CA ASP A 125 4.54 -13.86 -17.67
C ASP A 125 3.21 -13.40 -17.05
N ILE A 126 3.08 -13.54 -15.73
CA ILE A 126 1.93 -13.08 -14.94
C ILE A 126 2.24 -11.65 -14.46
N PRO A 127 1.47 -10.63 -14.88
CA PRO A 127 1.66 -9.27 -14.41
C PRO A 127 1.47 -9.16 -12.89
N PHE A 128 2.37 -8.44 -12.24
CA PHE A 128 2.34 -8.18 -10.80
C PHE A 128 2.23 -6.68 -10.54
N VAL A 129 1.27 -6.29 -9.69
CA VAL A 129 1.04 -4.90 -9.31
C VAL A 129 1.16 -4.75 -7.80
N ILE A 130 2.05 -3.87 -7.37
CA ILE A 130 2.12 -3.41 -5.99
C ILE A 130 1.18 -2.22 -5.84
N LEU A 131 0.21 -2.32 -4.92
CA LEU A 131 -0.80 -1.31 -4.67
C LEU A 131 -0.77 -0.86 -3.21
N SER A 132 -0.13 0.29 -2.96
CA SER A 132 0.22 0.73 -1.61
C SER A 132 -0.38 2.09 -1.26
N VAL A 133 -0.75 2.26 0.02
CA VAL A 133 -1.13 3.58 0.58
C VAL A 133 0.08 4.43 0.98
N ASN A 134 1.30 3.95 0.75
CA ASN A 134 2.51 4.69 1.03
C ASN A 134 2.51 6.07 0.36
N TRP A 135 3.23 7.02 0.95
CA TRP A 135 3.21 8.43 0.56
C TRP A 135 4.00 8.73 -0.70
N THR A 136 4.94 7.85 -1.06
CA THR A 136 5.70 7.88 -2.31
C THR A 136 6.10 6.47 -2.70
N ARG A 137 6.16 6.18 -4.01
CA ARG A 137 6.68 4.91 -4.54
C ARG A 137 8.20 4.84 -4.60
N ILE A 138 8.91 5.94 -4.37
CA ILE A 138 10.36 6.02 -4.60
C ILE A 138 11.15 4.95 -3.81
N PRO A 139 10.96 4.79 -2.48
CA PRO A 139 11.66 3.75 -1.73
C PRO A 139 11.25 2.33 -2.13
N ILE A 140 9.99 2.13 -2.54
CA ILE A 140 9.47 0.84 -3.01
C ILE A 140 10.20 0.41 -4.27
N ILE A 141 10.25 1.29 -5.28
CA ILE A 141 10.91 1.02 -6.57
C ILE A 141 12.41 0.78 -6.36
N GLU A 142 13.08 1.60 -5.54
CA GLU A 142 14.51 1.40 -5.29
C GLU A 142 14.77 0.10 -4.50
N CYS A 143 13.90 -0.29 -3.57
CA CYS A 143 14.00 -1.57 -2.86
C CYS A 143 13.90 -2.76 -3.83
N LEU A 144 12.92 -2.74 -4.74
CA LEU A 144 12.78 -3.78 -5.77
C LEU A 144 14.01 -3.87 -6.67
N LYS A 145 14.57 -2.71 -7.06
CA LYS A 145 15.80 -2.63 -7.85
C LYS A 145 17.02 -3.20 -7.12
N LEU A 146 17.17 -2.94 -5.82
CA LEU A 146 18.23 -3.55 -4.99
C LEU A 146 18.12 -5.08 -4.93
N HIS A 147 16.93 -5.64 -5.15
CA HIS A 147 16.67 -7.07 -5.24
C HIS A 147 16.65 -7.61 -6.68
N GLY A 148 17.11 -6.82 -7.66
CA GLY A 148 17.27 -7.26 -9.05
C GLY A 148 16.03 -7.13 -9.93
N PHE A 149 14.96 -6.51 -9.45
CA PHE A 149 13.74 -6.31 -10.23
C PHE A 149 13.71 -4.95 -10.94
N VAL A 150 13.12 -4.93 -12.15
CA VAL A 150 12.90 -3.70 -12.91
C VAL A 150 11.40 -3.43 -12.93
N VAL A 151 11.01 -2.21 -12.54
CA VAL A 151 9.63 -1.71 -12.63
C VAL A 151 9.46 -1.12 -14.03
N ASP A 152 8.51 -1.66 -14.80
CA ASP A 152 8.32 -1.35 -16.22
C ASP A 152 6.86 -1.08 -16.62
N ASP A 153 5.95 -1.04 -15.63
CA ASP A 153 4.50 -0.84 -15.78
C ASP A 153 3.74 -1.91 -16.60
N GLU A 154 4.43 -2.83 -17.28
CA GLU A 154 3.86 -3.94 -18.03
C GLU A 154 3.84 -5.23 -17.22
N LYS A 155 5.00 -5.64 -16.68
CA LYS A 155 5.18 -6.88 -15.92
C LYS A 155 5.21 -6.64 -14.43
N LEU A 156 5.89 -5.58 -14.00
CA LEU A 156 5.94 -5.15 -12.60
C LEU A 156 5.58 -3.68 -12.51
N LYS A 157 4.43 -3.41 -11.90
CA LYS A 157 3.90 -2.07 -11.72
C LYS A 157 3.82 -1.69 -10.24
N VAL A 158 4.16 -0.44 -9.92
CA VAL A 158 3.99 0.12 -8.57
C VAL A 158 3.04 1.30 -8.62
N ILE A 159 1.94 1.19 -7.88
CA ILE A 159 0.93 2.23 -7.71
C ILE A 159 0.86 2.62 -6.24
N SER A 160 1.16 3.88 -5.95
CA SER A 160 1.01 4.49 -4.62
C SER A 160 0.71 5.98 -4.77
N ASN A 161 0.58 6.69 -3.65
CA ASN A 161 0.64 8.15 -3.69
C ASN A 161 2.04 8.61 -4.15
N GLU A 162 2.15 9.88 -4.56
CA GLU A 162 3.42 10.50 -4.93
C GLU A 162 3.44 11.97 -4.51
N PHE A 163 4.63 12.51 -4.26
CA PHE A 163 4.81 13.95 -4.03
C PHE A 163 4.80 14.73 -5.34
N VAL A 164 4.38 16.00 -5.28
CA VAL A 164 4.61 16.93 -6.39
C VAL A 164 6.06 17.39 -6.35
N PHE A 165 6.77 17.21 -7.46
CA PHE A 165 8.15 17.65 -7.65
C PHE A 165 8.18 18.82 -8.63
N GLU A 166 8.99 19.84 -8.33
CA GLU A 166 9.16 21.01 -9.17
C GLU A 166 10.63 21.36 -9.33
N GLN A 167 10.99 21.81 -10.54
CA GLN A 167 12.32 22.34 -10.83
C GLN A 167 12.44 23.76 -10.26
N GLN A 168 13.29 23.93 -9.24
CA GLN A 168 13.58 25.26 -8.69
C GLN A 168 14.68 25.97 -9.49
N ALA A 169 14.54 27.29 -9.64
CA ALA A 169 15.53 28.12 -10.34
C ALA A 169 16.91 28.01 -9.67
N GLY A 170 17.94 27.69 -10.46
CA GLY A 170 19.31 27.55 -9.98
C GLY A 170 19.62 26.20 -9.31
N GLN A 171 18.68 25.25 -9.30
CA GLN A 171 18.94 23.88 -8.85
C GLN A 171 19.05 22.91 -10.01
N SER A 172 19.86 21.86 -9.84
CA SER A 172 20.05 20.80 -10.83
C SER A 172 19.04 19.65 -10.72
N GLU A 173 18.31 19.58 -9.61
CA GLU A 173 17.36 18.51 -9.31
C GLU A 173 15.97 19.09 -9.01
N GLU A 174 14.93 18.31 -9.24
CA GLU A 174 13.58 18.64 -8.80
C GLU A 174 13.45 18.40 -7.30
N LEU A 175 12.77 19.31 -6.61
CA LEU A 175 12.45 19.19 -5.19
C LEU A 175 10.96 19.04 -4.98
N THR A 176 10.60 18.34 -3.91
CA THR A 176 9.20 18.24 -3.46
C THR A 176 8.66 19.61 -3.03
N THR A 177 7.43 19.92 -3.43
CA THR A 177 6.74 21.16 -3.02
C THR A 177 6.25 21.09 -1.56
N GLY A 178 6.05 19.87 -1.06
CA GLY A 178 5.36 19.58 0.21
C GLY A 178 3.91 19.16 0.02
N GLU A 179 3.41 19.14 -1.21
CA GLU A 179 2.10 18.60 -1.57
C GLU A 179 2.20 17.20 -2.17
N TRP A 180 1.10 16.45 -2.08
CA TRP A 180 0.90 15.19 -2.81
C TRP A 180 0.23 15.45 -4.15
N ASP A 181 0.63 14.67 -5.16
CA ASP A 181 -0.07 14.63 -6.44
C ASP A 181 -1.50 14.15 -6.22
N LYS A 182 -2.46 14.91 -6.76
CA LYS A 182 -3.90 14.65 -6.64
C LYS A 182 -4.43 13.70 -7.72
N SER A 183 -3.59 13.32 -8.68
CA SER A 183 -3.95 12.34 -9.73
C SER A 183 -4.23 10.95 -9.15
N ILE A 184 -3.56 10.60 -8.04
CA ILE A 184 -3.76 9.37 -7.30
C ILE A 184 -3.84 9.72 -5.80
N ALA A 185 -4.99 9.44 -5.19
CA ALA A 185 -5.19 9.55 -3.75
C ALA A 185 -5.58 8.17 -3.20
N LEU A 186 -4.59 7.43 -2.71
CA LEU A 186 -4.75 6.11 -2.08
C LEU A 186 -4.66 6.24 -0.58
N ARG A 187 -5.82 6.22 0.10
CA ARG A 187 -5.89 6.41 1.55
C ARG A 187 -6.64 5.28 2.24
N ILE A 188 -7.74 4.84 1.66
CA ILE A 188 -8.65 3.87 2.28
C ILE A 188 -8.90 2.67 1.36
N SER A 189 -9.54 1.63 1.91
CA SER A 189 -9.85 0.41 1.16
C SER A 189 -10.65 0.65 -0.12
N GLN A 190 -11.53 1.65 -0.11
CA GLN A 190 -12.34 2.00 -1.28
C GLN A 190 -11.50 2.53 -2.45
N ASP A 191 -10.38 3.20 -2.17
CA ASP A 191 -9.48 3.71 -3.20
C ASP A 191 -8.72 2.56 -3.87
N LYS A 192 -8.24 1.59 -3.08
CA LYS A 192 -7.63 0.37 -3.62
C LYS A 192 -8.61 -0.40 -4.50
N LEU A 193 -9.85 -0.60 -4.03
CA LEU A 193 -10.88 -1.33 -4.79
C LEU A 193 -11.13 -0.69 -6.18
N LYS A 194 -11.23 0.65 -6.26
CA LYS A 194 -11.43 1.35 -7.55
C LYS A 194 -10.30 1.05 -8.54
N ILE A 195 -9.06 1.04 -8.07
CA ILE A 195 -7.89 0.75 -8.90
C ILE A 195 -7.88 -0.73 -9.31
N VAL A 196 -8.14 -1.64 -8.38
CA VAL A 196 -8.23 -3.09 -8.63
C VAL A 196 -9.25 -3.40 -9.72
N GLN A 197 -10.45 -2.82 -9.64
CA GLN A 197 -11.51 -3.00 -10.64
C GLN A 197 -11.10 -2.47 -12.02
N GLY A 198 -10.39 -1.33 -12.07
CA GLY A 198 -9.87 -0.77 -13.31
C GLY A 198 -8.77 -1.61 -13.97
N LEU A 199 -7.97 -2.35 -13.18
CA LEU A 199 -6.89 -3.20 -13.66
C LEU A 199 -7.35 -4.60 -14.08
N ARG A 200 -8.40 -5.13 -13.44
CA ARG A 200 -8.86 -6.52 -13.63
C ARG A 200 -9.19 -6.84 -15.09
N LYS A 201 -9.92 -5.98 -15.81
CA LYS A 201 -10.22 -6.09 -17.27
C LYS A 201 -10.44 -7.54 -17.80
N GLY A 202 -11.21 -8.37 -17.08
CA GLY A 202 -11.52 -9.76 -17.48
C GLY A 202 -10.48 -10.83 -17.10
N LYS A 203 -9.42 -10.46 -16.39
CA LYS A 203 -8.41 -11.36 -15.82
C LYS A 203 -8.91 -12.03 -14.54
N GLU A 204 -8.37 -13.22 -14.26
CA GLU A 204 -8.48 -13.85 -12.95
C GLU A 204 -7.56 -13.12 -11.98
N LEU A 205 -8.14 -12.58 -10.90
CA LEU A 205 -7.43 -11.73 -9.96
C LEU A 205 -7.04 -12.50 -8.70
N ILE A 206 -5.73 -12.53 -8.43
CA ILE A 206 -5.17 -12.87 -7.12
C ILE A 206 -4.87 -11.56 -6.39
N TYR A 207 -5.50 -11.34 -5.24
CA TYR A 207 -5.19 -10.18 -4.40
C TYR A 207 -4.56 -10.65 -3.08
N ILE A 208 -3.44 -10.04 -2.69
CA ILE A 208 -2.73 -10.35 -1.44
C ILE A 208 -2.69 -9.09 -0.54
N GLY A 209 -3.07 -9.24 0.73
CA GLY A 209 -3.05 -8.15 1.70
C GLY A 209 -3.01 -8.62 3.15
N ASP A 210 -2.85 -7.69 4.08
CA ASP A 210 -2.68 -7.96 5.51
C ASP A 210 -3.61 -7.12 6.41
N SER A 211 -4.23 -6.06 5.88
CA SER A 211 -4.88 -5.05 6.72
C SER A 211 -6.33 -4.75 6.32
N SER A 212 -7.00 -3.91 7.11
CA SER A 212 -8.36 -3.44 6.79
C SER A 212 -8.43 -2.63 5.50
N ASN A 213 -7.32 -2.01 5.09
CA ASN A 213 -7.23 -1.29 3.81
C ASN A 213 -7.31 -2.23 2.60
N ASP A 214 -7.10 -3.53 2.79
CA ASP A 214 -7.21 -4.53 1.73
C ASP A 214 -8.57 -5.23 1.69
N LEU A 215 -9.43 -5.01 2.69
CA LEU A 215 -10.68 -5.75 2.85
C LEU A 215 -11.52 -5.75 1.57
N LEU A 216 -11.82 -4.57 1.00
CA LEU A 216 -12.68 -4.49 -0.17
C LEU A 216 -12.07 -5.14 -1.41
N SER A 217 -10.76 -4.99 -1.61
CA SER A 217 -10.05 -5.64 -2.70
C SER A 217 -10.04 -7.16 -2.57
N LEU A 218 -9.87 -7.68 -1.35
CA LEU A 218 -9.95 -9.12 -1.08
C LEU A 218 -11.36 -9.66 -1.30
N LEU A 219 -12.40 -8.91 -0.93
CA LEU A 219 -13.79 -9.31 -1.17
C LEU A 219 -14.10 -9.43 -2.68
N ASP A 220 -13.53 -8.55 -3.52
CA ASP A 220 -13.73 -8.50 -4.98
C ASP A 220 -12.91 -9.55 -5.76
N ALA A 221 -11.77 -9.98 -5.22
CA ALA A 221 -10.84 -10.90 -5.88
C ALA A 221 -11.42 -12.30 -6.14
N ASP A 222 -10.91 -12.96 -7.19
CA ASP A 222 -11.23 -14.37 -7.50
C ASP A 222 -10.51 -15.31 -6.50
N ILE A 223 -9.26 -14.99 -6.19
CA ILE A 223 -8.44 -15.67 -5.19
C ILE A 223 -7.92 -14.62 -4.21
N SER A 224 -8.31 -14.74 -2.94
CA SER A 224 -7.99 -13.78 -1.90
C SER A 224 -6.93 -14.37 -0.97
N CYS A 225 -5.77 -13.73 -0.85
CA CYS A 225 -4.68 -14.19 -0.01
C CYS A 225 -4.50 -13.24 1.18
N ALA A 226 -4.68 -13.76 2.38
CA ALA A 226 -4.49 -13.02 3.62
C ALA A 226 -3.17 -13.45 4.26
N ILE A 227 -2.30 -12.49 4.54
CA ILE A 227 -1.06 -12.77 5.27
C ILE A 227 -1.41 -13.29 6.66
N GLN A 228 -0.84 -14.42 7.07
CA GLN A 228 -1.15 -15.02 8.37
C GLN A 228 -0.80 -14.09 9.54
N SER A 229 -1.57 -14.20 10.64
CA SER A 229 -1.37 -13.41 11.86
C SER A 229 -1.46 -11.88 11.65
N SER A 230 -2.24 -11.44 10.67
CA SER A 230 -2.42 -10.03 10.34
C SER A 230 -3.83 -9.53 10.66
N LYS A 231 -4.02 -8.22 10.57
CA LYS A 231 -5.29 -7.58 10.92
C LYS A 231 -6.45 -8.03 10.04
N ILE A 232 -6.19 -8.36 8.77
CA ILE A 232 -7.22 -8.84 7.87
C ILE A 232 -7.72 -10.22 8.28
N VAL A 233 -6.86 -11.10 8.81
CA VAL A 233 -7.29 -12.41 9.33
C VAL A 233 -8.27 -12.23 10.48
N GLU A 234 -7.99 -11.32 11.42
CA GLU A 234 -8.93 -11.01 12.51
C GLU A 234 -10.30 -10.53 11.98
N ILE A 235 -10.31 -9.75 10.89
CA ILE A 235 -11.55 -9.26 10.26
C ILE A 235 -12.30 -10.41 9.60
N LEU A 236 -11.60 -11.28 8.87
CA LEU A 236 -12.19 -12.47 8.24
C LEU A 236 -12.82 -13.38 9.30
N ASP A 237 -12.10 -13.67 10.38
CA ASP A 237 -12.56 -14.49 11.50
C ASP A 237 -13.77 -13.87 12.19
N LYS A 238 -13.70 -12.57 12.51
CA LYS A 238 -14.76 -11.82 13.19
C LYS A 238 -16.10 -11.90 12.45
N TYR A 239 -16.07 -11.89 11.12
CA TYR A 239 -17.28 -11.92 10.29
C TYR A 239 -17.55 -13.28 9.63
N GLY A 240 -16.85 -14.35 10.07
CA GLY A 240 -17.08 -15.72 9.61
C GLY A 240 -16.80 -15.93 8.12
N LEU A 241 -15.83 -15.20 7.56
CA LEU A 241 -15.48 -15.26 6.14
C LEU A 241 -14.52 -16.41 5.80
N HIS A 242 -14.68 -17.58 6.42
CA HIS A 242 -13.86 -18.78 6.15
C HIS A 242 -14.37 -19.52 4.90
N GLN A 243 -14.22 -18.91 3.73
CA GLN A 243 -14.57 -19.53 2.45
C GLN A 243 -13.33 -20.09 1.76
N GLU A 244 -13.51 -21.09 0.88
CA GLU A 244 -12.42 -21.68 0.08
C GLU A 244 -11.61 -20.64 -0.71
N LYS A 245 -12.22 -19.49 -1.03
CA LYS A 245 -11.58 -18.39 -1.74
C LYS A 245 -10.52 -17.62 -0.94
N TYR A 246 -10.56 -17.68 0.40
CA TYR A 246 -9.58 -17.02 1.26
C TYR A 246 -8.46 -17.99 1.65
N LYS A 247 -7.26 -17.75 1.14
CA LYS A 247 -6.04 -18.47 1.48
C LYS A 247 -5.31 -17.68 2.55
N ILE A 248 -5.21 -18.23 3.77
CA ILE A 248 -4.45 -17.63 4.86
C ILE A 248 -3.07 -18.30 4.88
N GLY A 249 -2.00 -17.52 4.83
CA GLY A 249 -0.65 -18.08 4.81
C GLY A 249 0.45 -17.06 4.60
N THR A 250 1.55 -17.53 4.02
CA THR A 250 2.75 -16.78 3.70
C THR A 250 3.05 -16.83 2.20
N TRP A 251 4.02 -16.05 1.73
CA TRP A 251 4.43 -16.07 0.32
C TRP A 251 4.77 -17.47 -0.22
N PRO A 252 5.49 -18.34 0.52
CA PRO A 252 5.68 -19.74 0.13
C PRO A 252 4.39 -20.53 -0.10
N ASP A 253 3.36 -20.32 0.72
CA ASP A 253 2.07 -21.02 0.58
C ASP A 253 1.35 -20.57 -0.71
N PHE A 254 1.45 -19.27 -1.03
CA PHE A 254 0.80 -18.68 -2.19
C PHE A 254 1.46 -19.05 -3.52
N LEU A 255 2.72 -19.51 -3.54
CA LEU A 255 3.39 -19.98 -4.76
C LEU A 255 2.61 -21.06 -5.51
N THR A 256 1.91 -21.93 -4.78
CA THR A 256 1.10 -23.01 -5.34
C THR A 256 -0.07 -22.49 -6.20
N LEU A 257 -0.49 -21.24 -5.99
CA LEU A 257 -1.58 -20.60 -6.73
C LEU A 257 -1.17 -20.14 -8.13
N LEU A 258 0.13 -20.09 -8.41
CA LEU A 258 0.67 -19.70 -9.72
C LEU A 258 0.76 -20.87 -10.71
N GLN A 259 0.61 -22.11 -10.23
CA GLN A 259 0.57 -23.34 -11.04
C GLN A 259 -0.75 -23.47 -11.82
#